data_AF-A0A1L2Z0Z4-F1
#
_entry.id   AF-A0A1L2Z0Z4-F1
#
_cell.length_a   1.000
_cell.length_b   1.000
_cell.length_c   1.000
_cell.angle_alpha   90.00
_cell.angle_beta   90.00
_cell.angle_gamma   90.00
#
_symmetry.space_group_name_H-M   'P 1'
#
loop_
_entity.id
_entity.type
_entity.pdbx_description
1 polymer ?
#
loop_
_entity_poly.entity_id
_entity_poly.type
_entity_poly.pdbx_seq_one_letter_code
_entity_poly.pdbx_strand_id
1 'polypeptide(L)' 'MKLHLNAFRYNGLLEFYHIEETYPKWKNREITGVKFMELLELKKNTFYKIVKEYEENKVVTNL' A
#
# COMPACT_ATOMS: atom_id res chain seq x y z
N MET A 1 5.53 31.38 -8.06
CA MET A 1 4.76 30.23 -8.60
C MET A 1 4.99 29.07 -7.65
N LYS A 2 3.90 28.52 -7.09
CA LYS A 2 3.86 27.71 -5.86
C LYS A 2 4.67 26.40 -5.96
N LEU A 3 5.67 26.21 -5.09
CA LEU A 3 6.34 24.93 -4.83
C LEU A 3 6.42 24.61 -3.31
N HIS A 4 5.39 25.00 -2.57
CA HIS A 4 5.19 24.57 -1.17
C HIS A 4 3.81 23.95 -0.96
N LEU A 5 3.26 23.33 -2.01
CA LEU A 5 2.11 22.45 -1.87
C LEU A 5 2.61 21.00 -1.87
N ASN A 6 2.20 20.26 -0.85
CA ASN A 6 1.88 18.82 -0.91
C ASN A 6 2.89 17.77 -0.44
N ALA A 7 3.98 18.05 0.28
CA ALA A 7 4.71 16.94 0.95
C ALA A 7 3.76 16.12 1.86
N PHE A 8 2.85 16.78 2.58
CA PHE A 8 1.83 16.12 3.43
C PHE A 8 0.66 15.47 2.67
N ARG A 9 0.32 15.96 1.46
CA ARG A 9 -0.79 15.40 0.65
C ARG A 9 -0.33 14.26 -0.25
N TYR A 10 0.95 14.25 -0.65
CA TYR A 10 1.54 13.17 -1.44
C TYR A 10 1.86 11.92 -0.63
N ASN A 11 2.11 12.03 0.68
CA ASN A 11 2.41 10.85 1.51
C ASN A 11 1.33 9.76 1.39
N GLY A 12 0.04 10.13 1.49
CA GLY A 12 -1.05 9.15 1.33
C GLY A 12 -1.21 8.60 -0.10
N LEU A 13 -0.90 9.40 -1.13
CA LEU A 13 -0.95 8.95 -2.53
C LEU A 13 0.22 8.02 -2.88
N LEU A 14 1.40 8.30 -2.32
CA LEU A 14 2.61 7.52 -2.51
C LEU A 14 2.49 6.16 -1.79
N GLU A 15 1.99 6.16 -0.55
CA GLU A 15 1.67 4.93 0.20
C GLU A 15 0.69 4.04 -0.57
N PHE A 16 -0.38 4.61 -1.12
CA PHE A 16 -1.34 3.88 -1.93
C PHE A 16 -0.72 3.29 -3.22
N TYR A 17 0.12 4.08 -3.91
CA TYR A 17 0.82 3.62 -5.11
C TYR A 17 1.74 2.42 -4.81
N HIS A 18 2.48 2.47 -3.71
CA HIS A 18 3.36 1.37 -3.32
C HIS A 18 2.57 0.09 -2.98
N ILE A 19 1.38 0.20 -2.37
CA ILE A 19 0.52 -0.97 -2.10
C ILE A 19 -0.01 -1.58 -3.39
N GLU A 20 -0.53 -0.78 -4.32
CA GLU A 20 -1.02 -1.26 -5.63
C GLU A 20 0.08 -1.99 -6.43
N GLU A 21 1.33 -1.54 -6.33
CA GLU A 21 2.46 -2.16 -7.03
C GLU A 21 2.95 -3.45 -6.35
N THR A 22 2.98 -3.48 -5.01
CA THR A 22 3.59 -4.57 -4.25
C THR A 22 2.60 -5.68 -3.87
N TYR A 23 1.31 -5.37 -3.75
CA TYR A 23 0.28 -6.33 -3.38
C TYR A 23 0.15 -7.47 -4.40
N PRO A 24 0.08 -7.22 -5.72
CA PRO A 24 0.02 -8.29 -6.71
C PRO A 24 1.26 -9.20 -6.64
N LYS A 25 2.46 -8.61 -6.49
CA LYS A 25 3.73 -9.35 -6.36
C LYS A 25 3.72 -10.27 -5.13
N TRP A 26 3.19 -9.79 -4.00
CA TRP A 26 3.04 -10.61 -2.80
C TRP A 26 1.98 -11.71 -2.97
N LYS A 27 0.81 -11.38 -3.55
CA LYS A 27 -0.29 -12.33 -3.79
C LYS A 27 0.12 -13.46 -4.74
N ASN A 28 0.92 -13.14 -5.76
CA ASN A 28 1.51 -14.07 -6.72
C ASN A 28 2.71 -14.85 -6.16
N ARG A 29 3.12 -14.57 -4.91
CA ARG A 29 4.30 -15.15 -4.24
C ARG A 29 5.63 -14.83 -4.91
N GLU A 30 5.70 -13.73 -5.68
CA GLU A 30 6.94 -13.19 -6.25
C GLU A 30 7.82 -12.56 -5.17
N ILE A 31 7.20 -11.99 -4.13
CA ILE A 31 7.87 -11.50 -2.93
C ILE A 31 7.28 -12.12 -1.67
N THR A 32 8.08 -12.22 -0.60
CA THR A 32 7.61 -12.68 0.71
C THR A 32 6.84 -11.58 1.42
N GLY A 33 5.98 -11.96 2.38
CA GLY A 33 5.32 -10.96 3.25
C GLY A 33 6.32 -10.11 4.04
N VAL A 34 7.48 -10.69 4.41
CA VAL A 34 8.58 -9.95 5.05
C VAL A 34 9.10 -8.86 4.10
N LYS A 35 9.37 -9.21 2.84
CA LYS A 35 9.85 -8.25 1.84
C LYS A 35 8.82 -7.17 1.53
N PHE A 36 7.54 -7.52 1.47
CA PHE A 36 6.45 -6.56 1.32
C PHE A 36 6.41 -5.55 2.48
N MET A 37 6.53 -6.03 3.72
CA MET A 37 6.56 -5.16 4.90
C MET A 37 7.79 -4.26 4.92
N GLU A 38 8.96 -4.75 4.53
CA GLU A 38 10.18 -3.95 4.41
C GLU A 38 10.05 -2.83 3.36
N LEU A 39 9.50 -3.15 2.18
CA LEU A 39 9.34 -2.18 1.09
C LEU A 39 8.38 -1.03 1.43
N LEU A 40 7.44 -1.28 2.35
CA LEU A 40 6.43 -0.32 2.79
C LEU A 40 6.71 0.21 4.21
N GLU A 41 7.85 -0.16 4.81
CA GLU A 41 8.24 0.18 6.19
C GLU A 41 7.14 -0.14 7.23
N LEU A 42 6.39 -1.23 6.99
CA LEU A 42 5.26 -1.62 7.81
C LEU A 42 5.67 -2.45 9.02
N LYS A 43 5.03 -2.17 10.16
CA LYS A 43 5.00 -3.09 11.29
C LYS A 43 4.06 -4.27 10.98
N LYS A 44 4.37 -5.45 11.51
CA LYS A 44 3.57 -6.68 11.31
C LYS A 44 2.09 -6.53 11.66
N ASN A 45 1.76 -5.76 12.70
CA ASN A 45 0.38 -5.50 13.12
C ASN A 45 -0.37 -4.57 12.14
N THR A 46 0.35 -3.72 11.42
CA THR A 46 -0.18 -2.82 10.39
C THR A 46 -0.39 -3.55 9.07
N PHE A 47 0.50 -4.49 8.73
CA PHE A 47 0.43 -5.28 7.51
C PHE A 47 -0.95 -5.93 7.30
N TYR A 48 -1.42 -6.71 8.28
CA TYR A 48 -2.70 -7.41 8.14
C TYR A 48 -3.92 -6.48 8.08
N LYS A 49 -3.84 -5.29 8.70
CA LYS A 49 -4.92 -4.28 8.64
C LYS A 49 -5.00 -3.66 7.26
N ILE A 50 -3.86 -3.21 6.71
CA ILE A 50 -3.78 -2.59 5.38
C ILE A 50 -4.22 -3.57 4.30
N VAL A 51 -3.74 -4.82 4.34
CA VAL A 51 -4.13 -5.84 3.34
C VAL A 51 -5.64 -6.08 3.37
N LYS A 52 -6.23 -6.19 4.57
CA LYS A 52 -7.67 -6.36 4.74
C LYS A 52 -8.44 -5.15 4.19
N GLU A 53 -8.07 -3.93 4.57
CA GLU A 53 -8.71 -2.70 4.08
C GLU A 53 -8.56 -2.57 2.55
N TYR A 54 -7.41 -2.93 1.99
CA TYR A 54 -7.18 -2.91 0.55
C TYR A 54 -8.06 -3.92 -0.19
N GLU A 55 -8.16 -5.15 0.31
CA GLU A 55 -9.05 -6.18 -0.27
C GLU A 55 -10.52 -5.76 -0.16
N GLU A 56 -10.97 -5.24 0.99
CA GLU A 56 -12.34 -4.73 1.19
C GLU A 56 -12.66 -3.57 0.22
N ASN A 57 -11.74 -2.63 0.05
CA ASN A 57 -11.92 -1.50 -0.88
C ASN A 57 -11.94 -1.96 -2.35
N LYS A 58 -11.10 -2.93 -2.76
CA LYS A 58 -11.13 -3.51 -4.11
C LYS A 58 -12.42 -4.29 -4.40
N VAL A 59 -12.97 -4.97 -3.38
CA VAL A 59 -14.24 -5.71 -3.52
C VAL A 59 -15.41 -4.75 -3.73
N VAL A 60 -15.42 -3.59 -3.06
CA VAL A 60 -16.47 -2.57 -3.22
C VAL A 60 -16.42 -1.90 -4.59
N THR A 61 -15.25 -1.77 -5.22
CA THR A 61 -15.11 -1.14 -6.55
C THR A 61 -15.44 -2.06 -7.73
N ASN A 62 -15.58 -3.37 -7.50
CA ASN A 62 -15.90 -4.37 -8.54
C ASN A 62 -17.38 -4.78 -8.56
N LEU A 63 -18.22 -4.11 -7.77
CA LEU A 63 -19.69 -4.21 -7.73
C LEU A 63 -20.33 -3.00 -8.40
#